data_AF-A0AAW6VD63-F1
#
_entry.id   AF-A0AAW6VD63-F1
#
_cell.length_a   1.000
_cell.length_b   1.000
_cell.length_c   1.000
_cell.angle_alpha   90.00
_cell.angle_beta   90.00
_cell.angle_gamma   90.00
#
_symmetry.space_group_name_H-M   'P 1'
#
loop_
_entity.id
_entity.type
_entity.pdbx_description
1 polymer ?
#
loop_
_entity_poly.entity_id
_entity_poly.type
_entity_poly.pdbx_seq_one_letter_code
_entity_poly.pdbx_strand_id
1 'polypeptide(L)'
;MKLITLLAKHFDVEIADFEMEDETLTGAIWIYEKGQDSEPVVILKPTEQPGQWKVGNIYSALPHDAILSEATIKELVKAGKVLKG
;
A
#
# COMPACT_ATOMS: atom_id res chain seq x y z
N MET A 1 8.11 -8.06 -12.41
CA MET A 1 7.65 -6.66 -12.25
C MET A 1 7.71 -6.29 -10.78
N LYS A 2 8.31 -5.14 -10.45
CA LYS A 2 8.37 -4.60 -9.08
C LYS A 2 6.96 -4.20 -8.61
N LEU A 3 6.69 -4.29 -7.31
CA LEU A 3 5.39 -3.93 -6.72
C LEU A 3 4.94 -2.52 -7.10
N ILE A 4 5.80 -1.52 -6.90
CA ILE A 4 5.49 -0.12 -7.24
C ILE A 4 5.12 0.08 -8.70
N THR A 5 5.83 -0.59 -9.62
CA THR A 5 5.53 -0.52 -11.06
C THR A 5 4.16 -1.13 -11.39
N LEU A 6 3.71 -2.13 -10.64
CA LEU A 6 2.35 -2.66 -10.78
C LEU A 6 1.33 -1.67 -10.22
N LEU A 7 1.55 -1.16 -9.01
CA LEU A 7 0.64 -0.21 -8.36
C LEU A 7 0.41 1.03 -9.22
N ALA A 8 1.47 1.65 -9.75
CA ALA A 8 1.39 2.86 -10.59
C ALA A 8 0.56 2.69 -11.89
N LYS A 9 0.30 1.45 -12.32
CA LYS A 9 -0.60 1.19 -13.45
C LYS A 9 -2.06 1.44 -13.08
N HIS A 10 -2.43 1.17 -11.84
CA HIS A 10 -3.81 1.18 -11.35
C HIS A 10 -4.11 2.34 -10.40
N PHE A 11 -3.09 2.87 -9.74
CA PHE A 11 -3.17 3.89 -8.68
C PHE A 11 -2.13 4.98 -8.91
N ASP A 12 -2.33 6.11 -8.24
CA ASP A 12 -1.22 7.04 -8.00
C ASP A 12 -0.47 6.58 -6.75
N VAL A 13 0.86 6.72 -6.77
CA VAL A 13 1.73 6.09 -5.78
C VAL A 13 2.85 7.04 -5.39
N GLU A 14 3.10 7.14 -4.10
CA GLU A 14 4.20 7.90 -3.52
C GLU A 14 5.00 7.01 -2.57
N ILE A 15 6.31 7.21 -2.54
CA ILE A 15 7.17 6.65 -1.50
C ILE A 15 7.54 7.79 -0.56
N ALA A 16 7.07 7.71 0.68
CA ALA A 16 7.33 8.68 1.71
C ALA A 16 7.40 7.99 3.07
N ASP A 17 8.03 8.64 4.04
CA ASP A 17 8.16 8.10 5.38
C ASP A 17 6.80 8.12 6.10
N PHE A 18 6.56 7.12 6.95
CA PHE A 18 5.39 7.07 7.82
C PHE A 18 5.83 7.29 9.27
N GLU A 19 5.45 8.43 9.84
CA GLU A 19 5.79 8.80 11.22
C GLU A 19 4.80 8.18 12.21
N MET A 20 5.34 7.56 13.26
CA MET A 20 4.64 7.05 14.43
C MET A 20 5.19 7.75 15.67
N GLU A 21 4.52 7.60 16.81
CA GLU A 21 4.93 8.27 18.06
C GLU A 21 6.38 7.93 18.46
N ASP A 22 6.81 6.68 18.28
CA ASP A 22 8.13 6.20 18.72
C ASP A 22 9.08 5.83 17.56
N GLU A 23 8.59 5.80 16.32
CA GLU A 23 9.36 5.31 15.16
C GLU A 23 9.00 5.99 13.84
N THR A 24 9.96 6.05 12.91
CA THR A 24 9.72 6.45 11.52
C THR A 24 9.94 5.26 10.61
N LEU A 25 8.88 4.84 9.92
CA LEU A 25 8.94 3.77 8.93
C LEU A 25 9.32 4.35 7.58
N THR A 26 10.60 4.25 7.23
CA THR A 26 11.13 4.82 5.99
C THR A 26 10.73 3.98 4.77
N GLY A 27 10.36 4.66 3.69
CA GLY A 27 9.98 3.98 2.44
C GLY A 27 8.61 3.28 2.48
N ALA A 28 7.66 3.82 3.23
CA ALA A 28 6.26 3.42 3.11
C ALA A 28 5.71 3.77 1.73
N ILE A 29 4.80 2.94 1.22
CA ILE A 29 4.17 3.16 -0.08
C ILE A 29 2.76 3.68 0.17
N TRP A 30 2.53 4.93 -0.21
CA TRP A 30 1.25 5.61 -0.14
C TRP A 30 0.53 5.42 -1.46
N ILE A 31 -0.70 4.91 -1.40
CA ILE A 31 -1.48 4.52 -2.58
C ILE A 31 -2.74 5.38 -2.58
N TYR A 32 -2.99 6.04 -3.71
CA TYR A 32 -4.10 6.98 -3.91
C TYR A 32 -4.99 6.52 -5.06
N GLU A 33 -6.23 7.01 -5.11
CA GLU A 33 -7.05 6.85 -6.30
C GLU A 33 -6.42 7.55 -7.50
N LYS A 34 -6.46 6.91 -8.67
CA LYS A 34 -5.75 7.39 -9.85
C LYS A 34 -6.37 8.67 -10.41
N GLY A 35 -5.55 9.70 -10.59
CA GLY A 35 -5.93 10.99 -11.16
C GLY A 35 -6.83 11.82 -10.24
N GLN A 36 -6.93 11.47 -8.95
CA GLN A 36 -7.71 12.21 -7.97
C GLN A 36 -6.79 12.84 -6.93
N ASP A 37 -6.99 14.14 -6.67
CA ASP A 37 -6.43 14.80 -5.50
C ASP A 37 -7.21 14.33 -4.27
N SER A 38 -6.68 13.30 -3.61
CA SER A 38 -7.38 12.53 -2.58
C SER A 38 -6.44 12.12 -1.47
N GLU A 39 -7.03 11.81 -0.31
CA GLU A 39 -6.33 11.11 0.76
C GLU A 39 -5.93 9.70 0.31
N PRO A 40 -4.84 9.13 0.85
CA PRO A 40 -4.41 7.78 0.53
C PRO A 40 -5.50 6.76 0.89
N VAL A 41 -5.73 5.79 0.00
CA VAL A 41 -6.67 4.68 0.24
C VAL A 41 -6.02 3.55 1.05
N VAL A 42 -4.72 3.35 0.85
CA VAL A 42 -3.88 2.36 1.52
C VAL A 42 -2.50 2.94 1.74
N ILE A 43 -1.91 2.65 2.89
CA ILE A 43 -0.49 2.81 3.15
C ILE A 43 0.11 1.43 3.36
N LEU A 44 1.08 1.02 2.55
CA LEU A 44 1.86 -0.19 2.79
C LEU A 44 3.09 0.19 3.60
N LYS A 45 3.09 -0.20 4.86
CA LYS A 45 4.19 0.07 5.79
C LYS A 45 5.24 -1.03 5.68
N PRO A 46 6.54 -0.70 5.59
CA PRO A 46 7.59 -1.71 5.60
C PRO A 46 7.55 -2.50 6.90
N THR A 47 8.08 -3.71 6.86
CA THR A 47 8.25 -4.57 8.05
C THR A 47 9.71 -4.99 8.14
N GLU A 48 10.09 -5.63 9.25
CA GLU A 48 11.42 -6.23 9.40
C GLU A 48 11.70 -7.32 8.35
N GLN A 49 10.66 -7.90 7.75
CA GLN A 49 10.79 -8.93 6.72
C GLN A 49 10.69 -8.33 5.32
N PRO A 50 11.76 -8.37 4.51
CA PRO A 50 11.73 -7.87 3.14
C PRO A 50 10.63 -8.52 2.31
N GLY A 51 9.88 -7.70 1.58
CA GLY A 51 8.78 -8.17 0.76
C GLY A 51 7.49 -8.48 1.52
N GLN A 52 7.44 -8.20 2.83
CA GLN A 52 6.19 -8.14 3.60
C GLN A 52 5.85 -6.70 3.97
N TRP A 53 4.56 -6.41 3.91
CA TRP A 53 4.02 -5.08 4.15
C TRP A 53 2.88 -5.15 5.15
N LYS A 54 2.89 -4.24 6.13
CA LYS A 54 1.78 -4.05 7.04
C LYS A 54 0.78 -3.06 6.44
N VAL A 55 -0.48 -3.45 6.37
CA VAL A 55 -1.53 -2.65 5.74
C VAL A 55 -2.04 -1.57 6.70
N GLY A 56 -1.70 -0.32 6.42
CA GLY A 56 -2.41 0.85 6.92
C GLY A 56 -3.65 1.09 6.07
N ASN A 57 -4.77 0.43 6.40
CA ASN A 57 -6.02 0.62 5.67
C ASN A 57 -6.71 1.91 6.11
N ILE A 58 -7.06 2.77 5.14
CA ILE A 58 -7.87 3.96 5.33
C ILE A 58 -9.25 3.76 4.68
N TYR A 59 -9.31 3.56 3.35
CA TYR A 59 -10.56 3.41 2.59
C TYR A 59 -10.62 2.16 1.72
N SER A 60 -9.65 1.27 1.82
CA SER A 60 -9.52 0.08 0.99
C SER A 60 -10.30 -1.13 1.48
N ALA A 61 -10.40 -2.16 0.65
CA ALA A 61 -10.92 -3.48 1.00
C ALA A 61 -9.89 -4.38 1.72
N LEU A 62 -8.64 -3.93 1.87
CA LEU A 62 -7.60 -4.72 2.52
C LEU A 62 -7.80 -4.73 4.05
N PRO A 63 -7.56 -5.85 4.76
CA PRO A 63 -7.72 -5.86 6.20
C PRO A 63 -6.68 -4.97 6.89
N HIS A 64 -7.12 -4.08 7.78
CA HIS A 64 -6.22 -3.21 8.54
C HIS A 64 -5.25 -4.05 9.39
N ASP A 65 -3.99 -3.59 9.51
CA ASP A 65 -2.88 -4.25 10.21
C ASP A 65 -2.48 -5.64 9.69
N ALA A 66 -3.09 -6.14 8.60
CA ALA A 66 -2.67 -7.38 7.98
C ALA A 66 -1.23 -7.27 7.46
N ILE A 67 -0.46 -8.34 7.65
CA ILE A 67 0.84 -8.52 7.03
C ILE A 67 0.64 -9.29 5.73
N LEU A 68 0.89 -8.64 4.60
CA LEU A 68 0.73 -9.22 3.28
C LEU A 68 2.09 -9.32 2.58
N SER A 69 2.33 -10.46 1.93
CA SER A 69 3.49 -10.60 1.05
C SER A 69 3.31 -9.79 -0.23
N GLU A 70 4.41 -9.35 -0.83
CA GLU A 70 4.41 -8.68 -2.13
C GLU A 70 3.69 -9.51 -3.21
N ALA A 71 3.80 -10.84 -3.15
CA ALA A 71 3.08 -11.74 -4.05
C ALA A 71 1.55 -11.60 -3.87
N THR A 72 1.07 -11.64 -2.62
CA THR A 72 -0.36 -11.50 -2.30
C THR A 72 -0.89 -10.13 -2.74
N ILE A 73 -0.15 -9.05 -2.45
CA ILE A 73 -0.55 -7.69 -2.85
C ILE A 73 -0.64 -7.60 -4.37
N LYS A 74 0.31 -8.17 -5.11
CA LYS A 74 0.26 -8.20 -6.59
C LYS A 74 -0.97 -8.95 -7.11
N GLU A 75 -1.37 -10.04 -6.48
CA GLU A 75 -2.57 -10.79 -6.85
C GLU A 75 -3.83 -9.95 -6.62
N LEU A 76 -3.93 -9.29 -5.47
CA LEU A 76 -5.07 -8.43 -5.13
C LEU A 76 -5.19 -7.24 -6.08
N VAL A 77 -4.07 -6.59 -6.43
CA VAL A 77 -4.05 -5.49 -7.42
C VAL A 77 -4.52 -5.98 -8.79
N LYS A 78 -3.97 -7.09 -9.28
CA LYS A 78 -4.38 -7.67 -10.58
C LYS A 78 -5.85 -8.09 -10.59
N ALA A 79 -6.38 -8.53 -9.46
CA ALA A 79 -7.78 -8.91 -9.31
C ALA A 79 -8.72 -7.70 -9.11
N GLY A 80 -8.20 -6.49 -9.01
CA GLY A 80 -9.00 -5.29 -8.71
C GLY A 80 -9.60 -5.27 -7.31
N LYS A 81 -9.04 -6.03 -6.35
CA LYS A 81 -9.59 -6.23 -4.99
C LYS A 81 -8.97 -5.33 -3.92
N VAL A 82 -8.34 -4.23 -4.33
CA VAL A 82 -7.71 -3.29 -3.40
C VAL A 82 -8.74 -2.30 -2.88
N LEU A 83 -9.59 -1.74 -3.73
CA LEU A 83 -10.63 -0.79 -3.33
C LEU A 83 -11.90 -1.53 -2.92
N LYS A 84 -12.73 -0.88 -2.09
CA LYS A 84 -14.10 -1.31 -1.85
C LYS A 84 -14.89 -1.05 -3.14
N GLY A 85 -15.57 -2.07 -3.66
CA GLY A 85 -16.39 -1.96 -4.88
C GLY A 85 -17.69 -1.21 -4.65
#